data_AF-A0A812KFP0-F1
#
_entry.id   AF-A0A812KFP0-F1
#
_cell.length_a   1.000
_cell.length_b   1.000
_cell.length_c   1.000
_cell.angle_alpha   90.00
_cell.angle_beta   90.00
_cell.angle_gamma   90.00
#
_symmetry.space_group_name_H-M   'P 1'
#
loop_
_entity.id
_entity.type
_entity.pdbx_description
1 polymer ?
#
loop_
_entity_poly.entity_id
_entity_poly.type
_entity_poly.pdbx_seq_one_letter_code
_entity_poly.pdbx_strand_id
1 'polypeptide(L)'
;MSVNGVEKFAKAEFVVELDLTKVAGLGLEVDWADGKTLFIKSVKVGDGGVDSTSASSLLELWQAEGAVPSWNKKHAASAVAAGDRVISINGKAGDPKARPEQGIWPPAMLAVCKKEKQLSLLVRAGSNDAAQLLQRQKCRQKASNLFGNRLFSKFLASDPLGGVAVGLRNELSEVISNAECGIVSKAVKKVASSIASAVQNSLAALPSSEDGGKPKQSPKFFDFNATYSAVC
;
A
#
# COMPACT_ATOMS: atom_id res chain seq x y z
N MET A 1 -46.83 0.05 -1.24
CA MET A 1 -45.74 -0.73 -0.63
C MET A 1 -44.55 -0.66 -1.58
N SER A 2 -43.64 0.28 -1.36
CA SER A 2 -42.45 0.46 -2.21
C SER A 2 -41.42 -0.59 -1.85
N VAL A 3 -41.15 -1.50 -2.78
CA VAL A 3 -40.06 -2.49 -2.65
C VAL A 3 -38.72 -1.78 -2.76
N ASN A 4 -37.91 -1.94 -1.72
CA ASN A 4 -36.56 -1.40 -1.59
C ASN A 4 -35.69 -1.83 -2.78
N GLY A 5 -35.33 -0.85 -3.61
CA GLY A 5 -34.36 -0.98 -4.69
C GLY A 5 -32.96 -1.19 -4.13
N VAL A 6 -32.56 -2.46 -3.97
CA VAL A 6 -31.14 -2.83 -3.98
C VAL A 6 -30.76 -2.97 -5.44
N GLU A 7 -30.68 -1.85 -6.16
CA GLU A 7 -29.89 -1.82 -7.39
C GLU A 7 -28.45 -2.07 -6.95
N LYS A 8 -28.06 -3.34 -6.94
CA LYS A 8 -26.65 -3.73 -7.02
C LYS A 8 -26.12 -2.94 -8.21
N PHE A 9 -25.37 -1.88 -7.93
CA PHE A 9 -24.60 -1.17 -8.92
C PHE A 9 -23.72 -2.22 -9.62
N ALA A 10 -24.23 -2.77 -10.72
CA ALA A 10 -23.47 -3.63 -11.59
C ALA A 10 -22.30 -2.74 -12.02
N LYS A 11 -21.11 -3.06 -11.50
CA LYS A 11 -19.92 -2.27 -11.82
C LYS A 11 -19.84 -2.20 -13.33
N ALA A 12 -19.76 -0.99 -13.88
CA ALA A 12 -19.66 -0.79 -15.31
C ALA A 12 -18.40 -1.52 -15.81
N GLU A 13 -18.61 -2.48 -16.70
CA GLU A 13 -17.54 -3.15 -17.44
C GLU A 13 -17.55 -2.59 -18.86
N PHE A 14 -16.37 -2.29 -19.38
CA PHE A 14 -16.22 -1.73 -20.71
C PHE A 14 -14.96 -2.25 -21.39
N VAL A 15 -14.97 -2.25 -22.72
CA VAL A 15 -13.87 -2.75 -23.55
C VAL A 15 -13.03 -1.56 -24.03
N VAL A 16 -11.72 -1.69 -23.87
CA VAL A 16 -10.73 -0.69 -24.29
C VAL A 16 -9.88 -1.30 -25.41
N GLU A 17 -10.07 -0.80 -26.62
CA GLU A 17 -9.29 -1.22 -27.79
C GLU A 17 -8.11 -0.27 -28.03
N LEU A 18 -6.90 -0.81 -28.01
CA LEU A 18 -5.65 -0.08 -28.08
C LEU A 18 -4.80 -0.60 -29.25
N ASP A 19 -4.26 0.35 -30.02
CA ASP A 19 -3.28 0.09 -31.06
C ASP A 19 -1.90 0.56 -30.60
N LEU A 20 -1.01 -0.40 -30.35
CA LEU A 20 0.36 -0.19 -29.90
C LEU A 20 1.35 0.00 -31.05
N THR A 21 0.91 0.00 -32.32
CA THR A 21 1.82 0.19 -33.46
C THR A 21 2.47 1.56 -33.51
N LYS A 22 1.80 2.58 -32.93
CA LYS A 22 2.21 4.00 -32.97
C LYS A 22 2.66 4.56 -31.63
N VAL A 23 2.68 3.76 -30.57
CA VAL A 23 2.96 4.24 -29.21
C VAL A 23 4.01 3.37 -28.54
N ALA A 24 4.91 4.00 -27.77
CA ALA A 24 6.00 3.32 -27.10
C ALA A 24 5.52 2.45 -25.92
N GLY A 25 4.31 2.67 -25.41
CA GLY A 25 3.76 1.88 -24.31
C GLY A 25 2.30 2.18 -23.99
N LEU A 26 1.76 1.39 -23.07
CA LEU A 26 0.37 1.51 -22.60
C LEU A 26 0.11 2.80 -21.82
N GLY A 27 1.11 3.29 -21.06
CA GLY A 27 0.92 4.40 -20.12
C GLY A 27 0.15 4.00 -18.87
N LEU A 28 0.24 2.74 -18.44
CA LEU A 28 -0.38 2.24 -17.22
C LEU A 28 0.65 1.68 -16.25
N GLU A 29 0.50 2.02 -14.97
CA GLU A 29 1.17 1.32 -13.88
C GLU A 29 0.18 0.35 -13.25
N VAL A 30 0.51 -0.95 -13.28
CA VAL A 30 -0.37 -2.01 -12.81
C VAL A 30 0.22 -2.75 -11.61
N ASP A 31 -0.65 -3.16 -10.70
CA ASP A 31 -0.38 -4.09 -9.61
C ASP A 31 -1.18 -5.38 -9.78
N TRP A 32 -0.60 -6.45 -9.28
CA TRP A 32 -1.00 -7.85 -9.38
C TRP A 32 -1.08 -8.50 -8.00
N ALA A 33 -1.07 -7.68 -6.93
CA ALA A 33 -1.11 -8.16 -5.56
C ALA A 33 -2.29 -9.10 -5.26
N ASP A 34 -3.44 -8.89 -5.90
CA ASP A 34 -4.66 -9.69 -5.66
C ASP A 34 -4.65 -11.06 -6.36
N GLY A 35 -3.69 -11.30 -7.26
CA GLY A 35 -3.56 -12.54 -8.01
C GLY A 35 -4.66 -12.80 -9.04
N LYS A 36 -5.68 -11.95 -9.19
CA LYS A 36 -6.84 -12.23 -10.06
C LYS A 36 -7.07 -11.19 -11.15
N THR A 37 -6.76 -9.92 -10.87
CA THR A 37 -6.99 -8.82 -11.80
C THR A 37 -5.78 -7.89 -11.81
N LEU A 38 -5.56 -7.19 -12.92
CA LEU A 38 -4.54 -6.14 -12.93
C LEU A 38 -5.18 -4.87 -12.38
N PHE A 39 -4.75 -4.47 -11.18
CA PHE A 39 -5.18 -3.24 -10.53
C PHE A 39 -4.40 -2.06 -11.12
N ILE A 40 -5.12 -1.07 -11.65
CA ILE A 40 -4.49 0.12 -12.21
C ILE A 40 -4.12 1.06 -11.06
N LYS A 41 -2.82 1.16 -10.75
CA LYS A 41 -2.31 2.07 -9.72
C LYS A 41 -2.35 3.51 -10.19
N SER A 42 -1.88 3.75 -11.41
CA SER A 42 -1.77 5.07 -11.99
C SER A 42 -1.86 5.00 -13.51
N VAL A 43 -2.39 6.07 -14.11
CA VAL A 43 -2.38 6.28 -15.56
C VAL A 43 -1.32 7.34 -15.83
N LYS A 44 -0.23 6.95 -16.49
CA LYS A 44 0.89 7.85 -16.80
C LYS A 44 0.60 8.61 -18.08
N VAL A 45 0.46 9.92 -17.94
CA VAL A 45 0.42 10.84 -19.08
C VAL A 45 1.86 11.19 -19.44
N GLY A 46 2.49 10.39 -20.31
CA GLY A 46 3.64 10.87 -21.10
C GLY A 46 4.98 11.13 -20.41
N ASP A 47 5.22 10.68 -19.17
CA ASP A 47 6.59 10.56 -18.66
C ASP A 47 7.21 9.27 -19.22
N GLY A 48 7.62 9.31 -20.48
CA GLY A 48 8.60 8.35 -20.97
C GLY A 48 9.74 8.36 -19.96
N GLY A 49 10.00 7.22 -19.32
CA GLY A 49 11.08 7.05 -18.34
C GLY A 49 12.42 7.19 -19.04
N VAL A 50 12.73 8.40 -19.47
CA VAL A 50 14.05 8.83 -19.86
C VAL A 50 14.68 9.26 -18.55
N ASP A 51 15.56 8.41 -18.04
CA ASP A 51 16.50 8.74 -16.99
C ASP A 51 17.01 10.15 -17.27
N SER A 52 16.80 11.06 -16.32
CA SER A 52 16.82 12.51 -16.48
C SER A 52 18.21 13.12 -16.76
N THR A 53 19.07 12.45 -17.54
CA THR A 53 20.50 12.79 -17.69
C THR A 53 20.95 12.94 -19.14
N SER A 54 20.06 13.03 -20.13
CA SER A 54 20.46 13.27 -21.53
C SER A 54 19.54 14.25 -22.25
N ALA A 55 19.52 15.48 -21.76
CA ALA A 55 18.68 16.58 -22.27
C ALA A 55 19.15 17.22 -23.60
N SER A 56 19.84 16.48 -24.48
CA SER A 56 20.51 17.12 -25.62
C SER A 56 20.46 16.34 -26.93
N SER A 57 19.27 15.85 -27.30
CA SER A 57 18.94 15.66 -28.72
C SER A 57 17.69 16.45 -29.05
N LEU A 58 17.94 17.74 -29.32
CA LEU A 58 17.03 18.77 -29.79
C LEU A 58 16.60 18.50 -31.25
N LEU A 59 15.85 17.43 -31.46
CA LEU A 59 14.88 17.38 -32.53
C LEU A 59 13.73 16.53 -32.01
N GLU A 60 12.62 17.24 -31.79
CA GLU A 60 11.27 16.72 -31.59
C GLU A 60 11.14 15.31 -32.11
N LEU A 61 10.66 14.39 -31.28
CA LEU A 61 9.65 13.40 -31.66
C LEU A 61 9.54 12.36 -30.52
N TRP A 62 8.30 12.14 -30.08
CA TRP A 62 7.85 11.07 -29.17
C TRP A 62 8.15 11.22 -27.66
N GLN A 63 7.69 12.32 -27.04
CA GLN A 63 6.87 12.11 -25.83
C GLN A 63 5.55 11.45 -26.28
N ALA A 64 5.64 10.20 -26.73
CA ALA A 64 4.49 9.47 -27.23
C ALA A 64 3.55 9.29 -26.05
N GLU A 65 2.48 10.07 -26.06
CA GLU A 65 1.37 9.87 -25.15
C GLU A 65 0.99 8.39 -25.16
N GLY A 66 0.85 7.80 -23.97
CA GLY A 66 0.53 6.39 -23.86
C GLY A 66 -0.74 6.04 -24.62
N ALA A 67 -0.86 4.75 -25.00
CA ALA A 67 -2.05 4.24 -25.67
C ALA A 67 -3.34 4.59 -24.90
N VAL A 68 -3.31 4.44 -23.57
CA VAL A 68 -4.48 4.62 -22.72
C VAL A 68 -4.89 6.08 -22.55
N PRO A 69 -3.98 7.04 -22.22
CA PRO A 69 -4.33 8.45 -22.24
C PRO A 69 -4.93 8.92 -23.58
N SER A 70 -4.35 8.46 -24.71
CA SER A 70 -4.86 8.76 -26.04
C SER A 70 -6.27 8.22 -26.27
N TRP A 71 -6.56 7.01 -25.76
CA TRP A 71 -7.89 6.41 -25.82
C TRP A 71 -8.89 7.14 -24.91
N ASN A 72 -8.49 7.49 -23.69
CA ASN A 72 -9.32 8.20 -22.71
C ASN A 72 -9.82 9.56 -23.23
N LYS A 73 -8.98 10.30 -23.98
CA LYS A 73 -9.38 11.57 -24.62
C LYS A 73 -10.58 11.40 -25.57
N LYS A 74 -10.68 10.25 -26.23
CA LYS A 74 -11.78 9.93 -27.15
C LYS A 74 -12.99 9.32 -26.44
N HIS A 75 -12.81 8.77 -25.23
CA HIS A 75 -13.81 8.01 -24.49
C HIS A 75 -13.97 8.54 -23.06
N ALA A 76 -14.28 9.83 -22.91
CA ALA A 76 -14.36 10.48 -21.59
C ALA A 76 -15.38 9.82 -20.63
N ALA A 77 -16.47 9.27 -21.15
CA ALA A 77 -17.51 8.60 -20.34
C ALA A 77 -17.07 7.23 -19.79
N SER A 78 -16.04 6.62 -20.40
CA SER A 78 -15.52 5.31 -20.01
C SER A 78 -14.01 5.38 -19.81
N ALA A 79 -13.51 6.53 -19.38
CA ALA A 79 -12.08 6.76 -19.24
C ALA A 79 -11.50 5.80 -18.19
N VAL A 80 -10.41 5.14 -18.56
CA VAL A 80 -9.64 4.29 -17.65
C VAL A 80 -8.96 5.17 -16.60
N ALA A 81 -9.19 4.87 -15.33
CA ALA A 81 -8.67 5.63 -14.21
C ALA A 81 -7.89 4.75 -13.22
N ALA A 82 -7.13 5.41 -12.34
CA ALA A 82 -6.54 4.74 -11.19
C ALA A 82 -7.64 4.14 -10.31
N GLY A 83 -7.50 2.87 -9.93
CA GLY A 83 -8.51 2.12 -9.20
C GLY A 83 -9.27 1.09 -10.03
N ASP A 84 -9.27 1.26 -11.35
CA ASP A 84 -9.89 0.30 -12.26
C ASP A 84 -9.15 -1.04 -12.26
N ARG A 85 -9.86 -2.08 -12.72
CA ARG A 85 -9.32 -3.43 -12.77
C ARG A 85 -9.45 -4.00 -14.17
N VAL A 86 -8.34 -4.43 -14.74
CA VAL A 86 -8.35 -5.20 -15.98
C VAL A 86 -8.67 -6.65 -15.64
N ILE A 87 -9.81 -7.13 -16.15
CA ILE A 87 -10.31 -8.49 -15.94
C ILE A 87 -9.73 -9.45 -16.99
N SER A 88 -9.62 -9.00 -18.24
CA SER A 88 -9.11 -9.81 -19.35
C SER A 88 -8.36 -8.97 -20.38
N ILE A 89 -7.47 -9.61 -21.12
CA ILE A 89 -6.74 -9.03 -22.25
C ILE A 89 -6.90 -9.97 -23.44
N ASN A 90 -7.49 -9.46 -24.53
CA ASN A 90 -7.80 -10.22 -25.75
C ASN A 90 -8.60 -11.49 -25.46
N GLY A 91 -9.62 -11.36 -24.61
CA GLY A 91 -10.47 -12.47 -24.19
C GLY A 91 -9.81 -13.45 -23.21
N LYS A 92 -8.51 -13.29 -22.90
CA LYS A 92 -7.83 -14.11 -21.89
C LYS A 92 -8.01 -13.50 -20.50
N ALA A 93 -8.82 -14.17 -19.69
CA ALA A 93 -8.92 -13.94 -18.26
C ALA A 93 -8.21 -15.08 -17.51
N GLY A 94 -7.73 -14.83 -16.29
CA GLY A 94 -7.13 -15.87 -15.47
C GLY A 94 -6.33 -15.31 -14.30
N ASP A 95 -6.12 -16.15 -13.29
CA ASP A 95 -5.34 -15.82 -12.10
C ASP A 95 -3.84 -15.75 -12.48
N PRO A 96 -3.20 -14.57 -12.56
CA PRO A 96 -1.76 -14.46 -12.82
C PRO A 96 -0.87 -15.26 -11.87
N LYS A 97 -1.39 -15.68 -10.71
CA LYS A 97 -0.70 -16.51 -9.71
C LYS A 97 -1.08 -17.99 -9.77
N ALA A 98 -2.01 -18.41 -10.63
CA ALA A 98 -2.23 -19.83 -10.87
C ALA A 98 -0.89 -20.42 -11.32
N ARG A 99 -0.25 -21.16 -10.41
CA ARG A 99 1.01 -21.84 -10.69
C ARG A 99 0.74 -22.69 -11.93
N PRO A 100 1.49 -22.51 -13.02
CA PRO A 100 1.45 -23.50 -14.07
C PRO A 100 1.89 -24.81 -13.40
N GLU A 101 0.99 -25.79 -13.40
CA GLU A 101 1.25 -27.12 -12.84
C GLU A 101 2.50 -27.77 -13.46
N GLN A 102 3.01 -27.19 -14.56
CA GLN A 102 4.15 -27.66 -15.34
C GLN A 102 5.27 -26.62 -15.52
N GLY A 103 5.35 -25.60 -14.65
CA GLY A 103 6.58 -24.82 -14.44
C GLY A 103 7.06 -23.92 -15.59
N ILE A 104 6.31 -23.77 -16.67
CA ILE A 104 6.69 -22.89 -17.78
C ILE A 104 5.47 -22.07 -18.17
N TRP A 105 5.51 -20.77 -17.85
CA TRP A 105 5.13 -19.62 -18.68
C TRP A 105 4.81 -18.40 -17.78
N PRO A 106 5.19 -17.18 -18.20
CA PRO A 106 4.75 -15.94 -17.59
C PRO A 106 3.22 -15.79 -17.67
N PRO A 107 2.58 -15.04 -16.76
CA PRO A 107 1.12 -14.89 -16.70
C PRO A 107 0.57 -14.52 -18.09
N ALA A 108 -0.39 -15.32 -18.58
CA ALA A 108 -0.84 -15.32 -19.97
C ALA A 108 -1.17 -13.92 -20.53
N MET A 109 -1.66 -13.01 -19.67
CA MET A 109 -1.94 -11.62 -20.00
C MET A 109 -0.69 -10.83 -20.42
N LEU A 110 0.45 -10.99 -19.72
CA LEU A 110 1.68 -10.27 -20.08
C LEU A 110 2.29 -10.76 -21.39
N ALA A 111 2.21 -12.06 -21.66
CA ALA A 111 2.72 -12.63 -22.90
C ALA A 111 1.95 -12.06 -24.11
N VAL A 112 0.63 -11.91 -23.98
CA VAL A 112 -0.21 -11.25 -24.99
C VAL A 112 0.20 -9.80 -25.18
N CYS A 113 0.35 -9.02 -24.10
CA CYS A 113 0.77 -7.60 -24.21
C CYS A 113 2.11 -7.40 -24.93
N LYS A 114 3.04 -8.36 -24.82
CA LYS A 114 4.35 -8.26 -25.49
C LYS A 114 4.30 -8.73 -26.94
N LYS A 115 3.45 -9.71 -27.25
CA LYS A 115 3.38 -10.35 -28.58
C LYS A 115 2.46 -9.59 -29.53
N GLU A 116 1.33 -9.11 -29.03
CA GLU A 116 0.28 -8.53 -29.85
C GLU A 116 0.37 -7.00 -29.83
N LYS A 117 0.21 -6.39 -31.01
CA LYS A 117 0.21 -4.93 -31.16
C LYS A 117 -1.19 -4.32 -31.01
N GLN A 118 -2.23 -5.15 -31.09
CA GLN A 118 -3.60 -4.74 -30.81
C GLN A 118 -4.06 -5.40 -29.52
N LEU A 119 -4.56 -4.59 -28.59
CA LEU A 119 -5.03 -5.05 -27.29
C LEU A 119 -6.47 -4.61 -27.07
N SER A 120 -7.28 -5.53 -26.59
CA SER A 120 -8.65 -5.39 -26.15
C SER A 120 -8.68 -5.71 -24.66
N LEU A 121 -8.76 -4.67 -23.84
CA LEU A 121 -8.78 -4.80 -22.38
C LEU A 121 -10.23 -4.78 -21.92
N LEU A 122 -10.68 -5.80 -21.20
CA LEU A 122 -11.95 -5.73 -20.47
C LEU A 122 -11.68 -5.10 -19.11
N VAL A 123 -12.13 -3.87 -18.93
CA VAL A 123 -11.91 -3.07 -17.72
C VAL A 123 -13.19 -3.02 -16.91
N ARG A 124 -13.07 -3.30 -15.61
CA ARG A 124 -14.10 -3.03 -14.63
C ARG A 124 -13.79 -1.70 -13.96
N ALA A 125 -14.73 -0.77 -14.03
CA ALA A 125 -14.63 0.48 -13.29
C ALA A 125 -14.41 0.19 -11.80
N GLY A 126 -13.36 0.79 -11.26
CA GLY A 126 -13.10 0.83 -9.84
C GLY A 126 -14.29 1.50 -9.16
N SER A 127 -14.78 0.88 -8.09
CA SER A 127 -15.57 1.65 -7.13
C SER A 127 -14.62 2.68 -6.50
N ASN A 128 -15.14 3.80 -5.98
CA ASN A 128 -14.37 4.87 -5.32
C ASN A 128 -13.42 4.40 -4.18
N ASP A 129 -13.40 3.09 -3.88
CA ASP A 129 -12.36 2.37 -3.13
C ASP A 129 -10.92 2.70 -3.52
N ALA A 130 -10.66 3.20 -4.74
CA ALA A 130 -9.33 3.65 -5.16
C ALA A 130 -8.75 4.73 -4.22
N ALA A 131 -9.58 5.70 -3.84
CA ALA A 131 -9.21 6.72 -2.86
C ALA A 131 -8.93 6.09 -1.49
N GLN A 132 -9.72 5.09 -1.09
CA GLN A 132 -9.48 4.36 0.16
C GLN A 132 -8.19 3.53 0.12
N LEU A 133 -7.85 2.89 -1.00
CA LEU A 133 -6.63 2.12 -1.15
C LEU A 133 -5.39 3.01 -1.12
N LEU A 134 -5.43 4.15 -1.81
CA LEU A 134 -4.35 5.14 -1.76
C LEU A 134 -4.18 5.70 -0.34
N GLN A 135 -5.29 5.99 0.35
CA GLN A 135 -5.29 6.38 1.77
C GLN A 135 -4.63 5.30 2.63
N ARG A 136 -5.00 4.02 2.44
CA ARG A 136 -4.42 2.88 3.15
C ARG A 136 -2.92 2.74 2.90
N GLN A 137 -2.46 2.91 1.66
CA GLN A 137 -1.03 2.87 1.33
C GLN A 137 -0.26 4.01 2.00
N LYS A 138 -0.77 5.25 1.93
CA LYS A 138 -0.18 6.40 2.64
C LYS A 138 -0.09 6.15 4.15
N CYS A 139 -1.14 5.58 4.76
CA CYS A 139 -1.11 5.20 6.17
C CYS A 139 -0.04 4.16 6.48
N ARG A 140 0.10 3.12 5.65
CA ARG A 140 1.15 2.09 5.80
C ARG A 140 2.55 2.69 5.69
N GLN A 141 2.79 3.57 4.72
CA GLN A 141 4.08 4.24 4.55
C GLN A 141 4.42 5.10 5.78
N LYS A 142 3.45 5.89 6.26
CA LYS A 142 3.62 6.74 7.46
C LYS A 142 3.90 5.91 8.71
N ALA A 143 3.16 4.81 8.91
CA ALA A 143 3.39 3.88 10.01
C ALA A 143 4.77 3.23 9.95
N SER A 144 5.19 2.76 8.77
CA SER A 144 6.52 2.21 8.54
C SER A 144 7.63 3.21 8.87
N ASN A 145 7.49 4.47 8.42
CA ASN A 145 8.46 5.53 8.70
C ASN A 145 8.56 5.87 10.20
N LEU A 146 7.43 5.84 10.93
CA LEU A 146 7.39 6.07 12.38
C LEU A 146 8.09 4.94 13.15
N PHE A 147 7.84 3.69 12.78
CA PHE A 147 8.40 2.52 13.48
C PHE A 147 9.84 2.21 13.09
N GLY A 148 10.24 2.43 11.83
CA GLY A 148 11.54 2.05 11.30
C GLY A 148 12.72 2.84 11.87
N ASN A 149 12.55 4.13 12.20
CA ASN A 149 13.72 5.01 12.39
C ASN A 149 13.91 5.64 13.78
N ARG A 150 12.91 5.65 14.67
CA ARG A 150 13.04 6.37 15.97
C ARG A 150 12.67 5.59 17.22
N LEU A 151 11.69 4.69 17.14
CA LEU A 151 11.22 3.95 18.32
C LEU A 151 12.08 2.70 18.59
N PHE A 152 12.47 1.97 17.53
CA PHE A 152 13.24 0.73 17.69
C PHE A 152 14.70 0.96 18.12
N SER A 153 15.37 1.98 17.58
CA SER A 153 16.78 2.26 17.92
C SER A 153 16.96 2.69 19.38
N LYS A 154 15.98 3.41 19.96
CA LYS A 154 15.99 3.78 21.37
C LYS A 154 15.60 2.64 22.31
N PHE A 155 14.66 1.78 21.90
CA PHE A 155 14.23 0.65 22.72
C PHE A 155 15.33 -0.42 22.81
N LEU A 156 16.03 -0.71 21.71
CA LEU A 156 17.13 -1.69 21.69
C LEU A 156 18.39 -1.21 22.43
N ALA A 157 18.57 0.10 22.62
CA ALA A 157 19.72 0.66 23.33
C ALA A 157 19.56 0.63 24.86
N SER A 158 18.42 0.20 25.41
CA SER A 158 18.10 0.33 26.84
C SER A 158 17.60 -0.96 27.48
N ASP A 159 17.97 -2.13 26.95
CA ASP A 159 17.46 -3.42 27.44
C ASP A 159 18.51 -4.20 28.26
N PRO A 160 18.59 -4.00 29.59
CA PRO A 160 19.45 -4.79 30.46
C PRO A 160 18.84 -6.15 30.86
N LEU A 161 17.61 -6.47 30.43
CA LEU A 161 16.86 -7.68 30.84
C LEU A 161 16.42 -8.49 29.60
N GLY A 162 17.40 -9.13 28.96
CA GLY A 162 17.34 -9.70 27.60
C GLY A 162 16.33 -10.83 27.32
N GLY A 163 15.03 -10.55 27.35
CA GLY A 163 14.03 -11.51 26.87
C GLY A 163 12.62 -10.93 26.63
N VAL A 164 12.23 -9.88 27.33
CA VAL A 164 10.85 -9.35 27.28
C VAL A 164 10.56 -8.58 25.97
N ALA A 165 11.59 -7.94 25.39
CA ALA A 165 11.43 -7.13 24.18
C ALA A 165 11.10 -7.94 22.91
N VAL A 166 11.47 -9.23 22.87
CA VAL A 166 11.27 -10.08 21.68
C VAL A 166 9.79 -10.46 21.50
N GLY A 167 9.07 -10.72 22.60
CA GLY A 167 7.64 -11.05 22.53
C GLY A 167 6.79 -9.87 22.05
N LEU A 168 7.05 -8.68 22.59
CA LEU A 168 6.39 -7.43 22.21
C LEU A 168 6.59 -7.05 20.74
N ARG A 169 7.75 -7.38 20.17
CA ARG A 169 8.06 -7.12 18.75
C ARG A 169 7.15 -7.90 17.81
N ASN A 170 6.90 -9.18 18.10
CA ASN A 170 6.11 -10.03 17.22
C ASN A 170 4.62 -9.64 17.25
N GLU A 171 4.07 -9.33 18.42
CA GLU A 171 2.68 -8.86 18.53
C GLU A 171 2.46 -7.50 17.85
N LEU A 172 3.39 -6.54 18.01
CA LEU A 172 3.27 -5.24 17.33
C LEU A 172 3.33 -5.37 15.81
N SER A 173 4.22 -6.24 15.30
CA SER A 173 4.38 -6.46 13.85
C SER A 173 3.10 -7.02 13.21
N GLU A 174 2.43 -7.95 13.89
CA GLU A 174 1.19 -8.56 13.43
C GLU A 174 0.01 -7.56 13.47
N VAL A 175 -0.08 -6.76 14.53
CA VAL A 175 -1.10 -5.69 14.65
C VAL A 175 -0.92 -4.63 13.57
N ILE A 176 0.31 -4.22 13.25
CA ILE A 176 0.60 -3.24 12.19
C ILE A 176 0.25 -3.80 10.81
N SER A 177 0.49 -5.09 10.57
CA SER A 177 0.23 -5.73 9.27
C SER A 177 -1.27 -5.83 8.94
N ASN A 178 -2.11 -6.00 9.97
CA ASN A 178 -3.54 -6.23 9.83
C ASN A 178 -4.42 -4.99 10.02
N ALA A 179 -3.88 -3.90 10.58
CA ALA A 179 -4.72 -2.76 10.96
C ALA A 179 -5.09 -1.86 9.77
N GLU A 180 -6.40 -1.67 9.57
CA GLU A 180 -6.95 -0.62 8.71
C GLU A 180 -6.79 0.75 9.38
N CYS A 181 -6.56 1.82 8.63
CA CYS A 181 -6.03 3.09 9.16
C CYS A 181 -6.82 3.70 10.36
N GLY A 182 -8.12 3.43 10.49
CA GLY A 182 -8.92 3.81 11.67
C GLY A 182 -8.77 2.88 12.89
N ILE A 183 -8.48 1.59 12.66
CA ILE A 183 -8.27 0.58 13.69
C ILE A 183 -6.85 0.67 14.27
N VAL A 184 -5.86 1.06 13.45
CA VAL A 184 -4.45 1.27 13.87
C VAL A 184 -4.38 2.17 15.09
N SER A 185 -5.09 3.31 15.09
CA SER A 185 -5.05 4.26 16.21
C SER A 185 -5.58 3.65 17.51
N LYS A 186 -6.67 2.88 17.45
CA LYS A 186 -7.26 2.24 18.64
C LYS A 186 -6.38 1.10 19.16
N ALA A 187 -5.86 0.27 18.26
CA ALA A 187 -4.99 -0.84 18.62
C ALA A 187 -3.66 -0.35 19.22
N VAL A 188 -3.03 0.67 18.62
CA VAL A 188 -1.81 1.28 19.16
C VAL A 188 -2.06 1.92 20.52
N LYS A 189 -3.17 2.64 20.71
CA LYS A 189 -3.55 3.18 22.03
C LYS A 189 -3.74 2.07 23.08
N LYS A 190 -4.38 0.97 22.70
CA LYS A 190 -4.60 -0.18 23.60
C LYS A 190 -3.27 -0.84 23.99
N VAL A 191 -2.38 -1.07 23.03
CA VAL A 191 -1.05 -1.64 23.28
C VAL A 191 -0.21 -0.70 24.14
N ALA A 192 -0.19 0.60 23.86
CA ALA A 192 0.51 1.58 24.68
C ALA A 192 -0.02 1.62 26.12
N SER A 193 -1.34 1.57 26.31
CA SER A 193 -1.97 1.50 27.63
C SER A 193 -1.64 0.21 28.38
N SER A 194 -1.59 -0.92 27.67
CA SER A 194 -1.24 -2.22 28.26
C SER A 194 0.24 -2.25 28.70
N ILE A 195 1.14 -1.71 27.89
CA ILE A 195 2.57 -1.58 28.23
C ILE A 195 2.75 -0.67 29.44
N ALA A 196 2.09 0.50 29.46
CA ALA A 196 2.18 1.43 30.58
C ALA A 196 1.71 0.77 31.90
N SER A 197 0.63 0.01 31.85
CA SER A 197 0.10 -0.71 33.01
C SER A 197 1.06 -1.80 33.49
N ALA A 198 1.66 -2.57 32.56
CA ALA A 198 2.63 -3.60 32.90
C ALA A 198 3.91 -3.03 33.54
N VAL A 199 4.42 -1.92 33.00
CA VAL A 199 5.59 -1.22 33.57
C VAL A 199 5.28 -0.71 34.97
N GLN A 200 4.11 -0.11 35.18
CA GLN A 200 3.72 0.43 36.49
C GLN A 200 3.56 -0.67 37.54
N ASN A 201 3.00 -1.83 37.16
CA ASN A 201 2.89 -2.99 38.06
C ASN A 201 4.26 -3.57 38.42
N SER A 202 5.18 -3.68 37.46
CA SER A 202 6.54 -4.16 37.72
C SER A 202 7.32 -3.20 38.62
N LEU A 203 7.13 -1.89 38.46
CA LEU A 203 7.77 -0.87 39.30
C LEU A 203 7.29 -0.95 40.76
N ALA A 204 5.99 -1.23 40.96
CA ALA A 204 5.39 -1.38 42.29
C ALA A 204 5.84 -2.66 43.02
N ALA A 205 6.33 -3.66 42.30
CA ALA A 205 6.79 -4.93 42.87
C ALA A 205 8.25 -4.89 43.38
N LEU A 206 8.98 -3.78 43.19
CA LEU A 206 10.35 -3.66 43.69
C LEU A 206 10.34 -3.52 45.22
N PRO A 207 11.08 -4.38 45.96
CA PRO A 207 11.14 -4.29 47.40
C PRO A 207 11.75 -2.95 47.81
N SER A 208 11.02 -2.19 48.63
CA SER A 208 11.50 -0.95 49.23
C SER A 208 12.70 -1.29 50.12
N SER A 209 13.91 -1.09 49.60
CA SER A 209 15.13 -1.30 50.36
C SER A 209 15.25 -0.18 51.39
N GLU A 210 14.79 -0.45 52.61
CA GLU A 210 15.03 0.39 53.78
C GLU A 210 16.49 0.21 54.22
N ASP A 211 17.42 0.85 53.51
CA ASP A 211 18.79 0.99 54.00
C ASP A 211 19.13 2.48 54.03
N GLY A 212 19.50 2.98 55.21
CA GLY A 212 19.52 4.39 55.63
C GLY A 212 20.62 5.26 54.99
N GLY A 213 20.83 5.15 53.69
CA GLY A 213 21.80 5.93 52.92
C GLY A 213 21.15 7.11 52.19
N LYS A 214 21.80 8.28 52.26
CA LYS A 214 21.40 9.57 51.64
C LYS A 214 20.74 9.43 50.25
N PRO A 215 19.69 10.24 49.95
CA PRO A 215 18.92 10.14 48.72
C PRO A 215 19.78 10.42 47.48
N LYS A 216 19.97 9.42 46.62
CA LYS A 216 20.47 9.59 45.25
C LYS A 216 19.31 10.05 44.36
N GLN A 217 19.55 11.08 43.55
CA GLN A 217 18.60 11.64 42.60
C GLN A 217 17.94 10.54 41.76
N SER A 218 16.60 10.51 41.78
CA SER A 218 15.78 9.65 40.95
C SER A 218 15.99 9.96 39.46
N PRO A 219 16.11 8.94 38.59
CA PRO A 219 16.23 9.14 37.15
C PRO A 219 14.96 9.81 36.61
N LYS A 220 15.14 10.80 35.73
CA LYS A 220 14.02 11.46 35.05
C LYS A 220 13.36 10.45 34.11
N PHE A 221 12.17 9.96 34.47
CA PHE A 221 11.39 9.08 33.61
C PHE A 221 10.88 9.85 32.38
N PHE A 222 10.94 9.17 31.23
CA PHE A 222 10.50 9.72 29.95
C PHE A 222 8.98 9.67 29.88
N ASP A 223 8.34 10.83 29.75
CA ASP A 223 6.87 10.93 29.74
C ASP A 223 6.30 10.54 28.37
N PHE A 224 5.87 9.29 28.26
CA PHE A 224 5.38 8.69 27.01
C PHE A 224 4.10 9.38 26.50
N ASN A 225 3.30 9.94 27.39
CA ASN A 225 1.99 10.52 27.06
C ASN A 225 2.13 11.88 26.36
N ALA A 226 3.09 12.71 26.79
CA ALA A 226 3.33 14.04 26.21
C ALA A 226 3.84 13.97 24.75
N THR A 227 4.64 12.96 24.40
CA THR A 227 5.19 12.80 23.04
C THR A 227 4.12 12.32 22.05
N TYR A 228 3.09 11.59 22.51
CA TYR A 228 2.06 11.01 21.65
C TYR A 228 0.99 12.04 21.22
N SER A 229 0.67 13.01 22.08
CA SER A 229 -0.33 14.06 21.79
C SER A 229 0.12 15.06 20.71
N ALA A 230 1.40 15.10 20.35
CA ALA A 230 1.94 16.03 19.36
C ALA A 230 1.96 15.47 17.91
N VAL A 231 1.57 14.20 17.72
CA VAL A 231 1.80 13.45 16.46
C VAL A 231 0.50 13.00 15.76
N CYS A 232 -0.62 12.96 16.48
CA CYS A 232 -1.95 12.67 15.93
C CYS A 232 -2.69 13.97 15.58
#